data_AF-A0A6A3BX96-F1
#
_entry.id   AF-A0A6A3BX96-F1
#
_cell.length_a   1.000
_cell.length_b   1.000
_cell.length_c   1.000
_cell.angle_alpha   90.00
_cell.angle_beta   90.00
_cell.angle_gamma   90.00
#
_symmetry.space_group_name_H-M   'P 1'
#
loop_
_entity.id
_entity.type
_entity.pdbx_description
1 polymer ?
#
loop_
_entity_poly.entity_id
_entity_poly.type
_entity_poly.pdbx_seq_one_letter_code
_entity_poly.pdbx_strand_id
1 'polypeptide(L)'
;MKLASTDRRLIRSVEGSSRANASNLAKSSEGEVRRKSVEIFKSPKLFARRGEQGGMSGSKNSWGKSQRVVMEPEMEVSKKMEFQGDIAMEVDNVNSESDFQITRGFVADQSGSEQGNNNFIRNCRELIREENPTMICLLETKAKTCTGSLLQKKLKFDMHFEVPTQGLRGGMILLWNSSSHEVIIRQHTDQVIHCEIKEDDRRWLLSTVYIQPHSLKKEEAWENIYAYSTTIDQPWMIVGDFNDFATLEERLGSNSDCMDRIIKFRDHWNRCNLMDAGYVGSKFTWTRYLHGRVILQERLDRLLHNMEMVDFFLNLRVVTLTRVYSDHNPILINTNLEIPVDKERRPFRFEAAWLTHEDFNRIFSVAWDKNKESLVDAVEENKKAIIEWKESSFGNIFKRKRNLLKRIQGIQRSAHYFNSVNLQELEKTLDADYQRVLEQEEIFWLQKSRLDWILNGERNTEFFHLTTMARRKFNKIVGLYIGSDWITEK
;
A
#
# COMPACT_ATOMS: atom_id res chain seq x y z
N MET A 1 7.80 -14.67 -2.03
CA MET A 1 8.44 -15.58 -1.06
C MET A 1 9.84 -15.06 -0.75
N LYS A 2 10.37 -15.24 0.46
CA LYS A 2 11.72 -14.78 0.82
C LYS A 2 12.70 -15.92 1.04
N LEU A 3 13.94 -15.69 0.66
CA LEU A 3 15.07 -16.55 1.01
C LEU A 3 15.45 -16.29 2.47
N ALA A 4 15.73 -17.33 3.25
CA ALA A 4 15.91 -17.24 4.70
C ALA A 4 16.95 -16.17 5.07
N SER A 5 16.53 -15.22 5.91
CA SER A 5 17.41 -14.16 6.39
C SER A 5 18.03 -14.57 7.73
N THR A 6 19.33 -14.84 7.77
CA THR A 6 20.08 -14.78 9.03
C THR A 6 20.22 -13.31 9.44
N ASP A 7 19.49 -12.95 10.50
CA ASP A 7 19.38 -11.59 11.06
C ASP A 7 20.76 -10.99 11.37
N ARG A 8 21.08 -9.85 10.74
CA ARG A 8 22.06 -8.88 11.27
C ARG A 8 21.54 -7.46 11.04
N ARG A 9 20.41 -7.09 11.64
CA ARG A 9 20.17 -5.69 12.02
C ARG A 9 21.05 -5.34 13.23
N LEU A 10 22.37 -5.29 13.01
CA LEU A 10 23.38 -4.77 13.92
C LEU A 10 24.32 -3.88 13.11
N ILE A 11 23.89 -2.66 12.84
CA ILE A 11 24.82 -1.54 12.68
C ILE A 11 24.60 -0.67 13.91
N ARG A 12 25.42 -0.93 14.93
CA ARG A 12 25.66 0.04 16.00
C ARG A 12 26.53 1.15 15.41
N SER A 13 26.14 2.38 15.66
CA SER A 13 27.01 3.56 15.60
C SER A 13 28.26 3.30 16.44
N VAL A 14 29.41 3.20 15.80
CA VAL A 14 30.73 3.29 16.45
C VAL A 14 31.44 4.49 15.86
N GLU A 15 31.16 5.65 16.42
CA GLU A 15 32.12 6.75 16.57
C GLU A 15 32.27 6.86 18.10
N GLY A 16 33.41 6.55 18.70
CA GLY A 16 34.64 7.29 18.53
C GLY A 16 34.84 8.17 19.77
N SER A 17 35.25 7.57 20.90
CA SER A 17 35.93 8.33 21.94
C SER A 17 36.93 7.43 22.66
N SER A 18 38.13 7.42 22.10
CA SER A 18 39.36 7.04 22.79
C SER A 18 39.74 8.14 23.77
N ARG A 19 39.79 7.84 25.07
CA ARG A 19 40.86 8.29 25.99
C ARG A 19 40.72 7.65 27.38
N ALA A 20 41.65 6.73 27.65
CA ALA A 20 42.50 6.63 28.83
C ALA A 20 41.93 7.10 30.19
N ASN A 21 41.80 6.22 31.19
CA ASN A 21 42.89 5.92 32.15
C ASN A 21 42.40 5.13 33.38
N ALA A 22 43.20 4.12 33.74
CA ALA A 22 43.67 3.73 35.07
C ALA A 22 42.70 3.63 36.28
N SER A 23 42.62 2.39 36.80
CA SER A 23 42.71 1.99 38.21
C SER A 23 41.90 2.75 39.28
N ASN A 24 41.05 2.04 40.02
CA ASN A 24 41.37 1.76 41.43
C ASN A 24 40.44 0.74 42.10
N LEU A 25 41.07 0.03 43.03
CA LEU A 25 40.57 -0.99 43.95
C LEU A 25 39.75 -0.40 45.11
N ALA A 26 38.85 -1.24 45.62
CA ALA A 26 38.58 -1.53 47.04
C ALA A 26 37.51 -0.74 47.84
N LYS A 27 36.95 -1.53 48.78
CA LYS A 27 36.21 -1.25 50.03
C LYS A 27 34.68 -1.20 49.89
N SER A 28 33.94 -2.21 50.39
CA SER A 28 33.52 -2.45 51.80
C SER A 28 32.81 -1.21 52.36
N SER A 29 31.58 -1.23 52.88
CA SER A 29 31.08 -2.10 53.95
C SER A 29 29.63 -1.71 54.30
N GLU A 30 28.80 -2.73 54.58
CA GLU A 30 27.92 -2.86 55.76
C GLU A 30 26.71 -1.93 56.03
N GLY A 31 25.68 -2.54 56.63
CA GLY A 31 24.66 -1.91 57.48
C GLY A 31 23.24 -1.95 56.91
N GLU A 32 22.56 -3.11 56.89
CA GLU A 32 21.59 -3.57 57.90
C GLU A 32 20.23 -2.82 57.99
N VAL A 33 19.15 -3.59 57.76
CA VAL A 33 17.90 -3.67 58.58
C VAL A 33 16.95 -2.44 58.51
N ARG A 34 15.66 -2.53 58.13
CA ARG A 34 14.56 -3.29 58.77
C ARG A 34 13.25 -3.19 57.96
N ARG A 35 12.38 -4.19 58.21
CA ARG A 35 10.99 -4.41 57.74
C ARG A 35 10.00 -3.26 58.06
N LYS A 36 9.00 -3.03 57.19
CA LYS A 36 7.57 -3.43 57.37
C LYS A 36 6.58 -2.59 56.51
N SER A 37 5.47 -3.26 56.17
CA SER A 37 4.08 -2.79 55.97
C SER A 37 3.60 -2.27 54.61
N VAL A 38 2.72 -3.12 54.05
CA VAL A 38 1.50 -2.86 53.27
C VAL A 38 0.71 -1.64 53.76
N GLU A 39 0.20 -0.83 52.84
CA GLU A 39 -1.18 -0.29 52.92
C GLU A 39 -1.73 0.17 51.56
N ILE A 40 -3.04 -0.01 51.43
CA ILE A 40 -3.95 0.21 50.30
C ILE A 40 -4.68 1.55 50.51
N PHE A 41 -5.19 2.14 49.40
CA PHE A 41 -6.28 3.14 49.23
C PHE A 41 -5.81 4.43 48.52
N LYS A 42 -6.61 5.21 47.78
CA LYS A 42 -8.06 5.26 47.48
C LYS A 42 -8.25 6.13 46.22
N SER A 43 -9.26 5.82 45.41
CA SER A 43 -9.85 6.72 44.40
C SER A 43 -10.67 7.85 45.05
N PRO A 44 -10.87 9.01 44.41
CA PRO A 44 -11.91 9.96 44.81
C PRO A 44 -13.21 9.76 44.02
N LYS A 45 -14.32 9.64 44.76
CA LYS A 45 -15.70 9.82 44.28
C LYS A 45 -16.03 11.33 44.27
N LEU A 46 -16.79 11.78 43.28
CA LEU A 46 -17.64 12.97 43.43
C LEU A 46 -19.10 12.59 43.16
N PHE A 47 -19.94 12.93 44.13
CA PHE A 47 -21.37 12.71 44.21
C PHE A 47 -22.15 13.70 43.34
N ALA A 48 -23.25 13.26 42.73
CA ALA A 48 -24.37 14.12 42.38
C ALA A 48 -25.67 13.48 42.89
N ARG A 49 -26.45 14.29 43.61
CA ARG A 49 -27.62 13.94 44.40
C ARG A 49 -28.88 13.85 43.51
N ARG A 50 -29.76 12.89 43.80
CA ARG A 50 -31.11 12.74 43.22
C ARG A 50 -32.05 13.81 43.78
N GLY A 51 -32.87 14.41 42.92
CA GLY A 51 -34.15 15.03 43.27
C GLY A 51 -35.23 14.41 42.38
N GLU A 52 -36.26 13.84 42.99
CA GLU A 52 -37.44 13.28 42.32
C GLU A 52 -38.50 14.37 42.12
N GLN A 53 -39.18 14.39 40.97
CA GLN A 53 -40.64 14.50 40.87
C GLN A 53 -41.14 14.28 39.41
N GLY A 54 -42.08 13.34 39.29
CA GLY A 54 -43.21 13.14 38.36
C GLY A 54 -43.23 13.68 36.91
N GLY A 55 -43.74 12.84 35.98
CA GLY A 55 -44.59 13.31 34.87
C GLY A 55 -44.34 12.70 33.48
N MET A 56 -45.40 12.08 32.95
CA MET A 56 -45.61 11.42 31.65
C MET A 56 -45.12 12.09 30.33
N SER A 57 -44.86 11.20 29.35
CA SER A 57 -45.13 11.30 27.89
C SER A 57 -44.27 12.17 26.96
N GLY A 58 -44.02 11.65 25.75
CA GLY A 58 -44.01 12.43 24.50
C GLY A 58 -42.67 12.80 23.85
N SER A 59 -42.32 12.07 22.78
CA SER A 59 -41.83 12.55 21.46
C SER A 59 -41.26 13.98 21.27
N LYS A 60 -40.14 14.03 20.50
CA LYS A 60 -39.55 15.11 19.63
C LYS A 60 -38.30 15.88 20.12
N ASN A 61 -37.22 15.69 19.34
CA ASN A 61 -36.35 16.67 18.66
C ASN A 61 -35.47 17.68 19.45
N SER A 62 -34.15 17.47 19.36
CA SER A 62 -33.14 18.38 18.76
C SER A 62 -32.41 19.49 19.58
N TRP A 63 -31.08 19.52 19.34
CA TRP A 63 -30.04 20.58 19.44
C TRP A 63 -29.50 21.11 20.79
N GLY A 64 -28.21 20.81 21.02
CA GLY A 64 -27.15 21.83 21.13
C GLY A 64 -26.65 22.25 22.52
N LYS A 65 -25.38 21.96 22.83
CA LYS A 65 -24.47 22.95 23.44
C LYS A 65 -23.00 22.64 23.14
N SER A 66 -22.35 23.69 22.65
CA SER A 66 -20.98 23.81 22.12
C SER A 66 -19.94 23.97 23.23
N GLN A 67 -18.70 23.55 22.98
CA GLN A 67 -17.52 24.10 23.63
C GLN A 67 -16.49 24.46 22.53
N ARG A 68 -16.29 25.77 22.33
CA ARG A 68 -15.22 26.36 21.51
C ARG A 68 -13.88 26.17 22.21
N VAL A 69 -12.85 25.78 21.48
CA VAL A 69 -11.45 26.06 21.81
C VAL A 69 -10.88 26.86 20.66
N VAL A 70 -10.43 28.07 20.96
CA VAL A 70 -9.74 29.00 20.06
C VAL A 70 -8.24 28.78 20.26
N MET A 71 -7.47 28.62 19.18
CA MET A 71 -6.02 28.69 19.19
C MET A 71 -5.61 29.62 18.05
N GLU A 72 -4.98 30.75 18.40
CA GLU A 72 -4.36 31.69 17.46
C GLU A 72 -2.95 31.25 17.05
N PRO A 73 -2.40 31.75 15.92
CA PRO A 73 -1.17 31.26 15.32
C PRO A 73 0.09 32.10 15.64
N GLU A 74 1.23 31.52 15.26
CA GLU A 74 2.55 32.10 14.96
C GLU A 74 3.68 32.01 16.00
N MET A 75 4.77 31.33 15.60
CA MET A 75 6.07 31.98 15.42
C MET A 75 6.95 31.20 14.43
N GLU A 76 7.39 31.92 13.38
CA GLU A 76 8.49 31.59 12.48
C GLU A 76 9.82 31.40 13.24
N VAL A 77 10.62 30.41 12.82
CA VAL A 77 12.07 30.46 13.02
C VAL A 77 12.77 30.12 11.70
N SER A 78 13.27 31.17 11.06
CA SER A 78 14.24 31.13 9.98
C SER A 78 15.59 30.56 10.45
N LYS A 79 16.17 29.61 9.70
CA LYS A 79 17.63 29.46 9.59
C LYS A 79 18.01 29.16 8.13
N LYS A 80 18.62 30.16 7.50
CA LYS A 80 19.52 30.00 6.36
C LYS A 80 20.80 29.31 6.83
N MET A 81 21.34 28.40 6.03
CA MET A 81 22.80 28.22 5.92
C MET A 81 23.14 27.58 4.57
N GLU A 82 24.28 28.00 4.06
CA GLU A 82 24.65 28.11 2.65
C GLU A 82 25.06 26.79 1.99
N PHE A 83 24.78 26.72 0.69
CA PHE A 83 25.41 25.80 -0.24
C PHE A 83 26.75 26.40 -0.66
N GLN A 84 27.86 25.69 -0.42
CA GLN A 84 29.13 25.88 -1.11
C GLN A 84 29.41 24.65 -1.96
N GLY A 85 29.76 24.92 -3.21
CA GLY A 85 29.75 23.96 -4.30
C GLY A 85 31.03 23.17 -4.50
N ASP A 86 30.95 22.44 -5.61
CA ASP A 86 31.98 21.84 -6.44
C ASP A 86 32.80 20.69 -5.86
N ILE A 87 32.66 19.51 -6.49
CA ILE A 87 33.71 18.89 -7.32
C ILE A 87 33.02 17.86 -8.23
N ALA A 88 33.12 18.11 -9.55
CA ALA A 88 32.87 17.12 -10.59
C ALA A 88 34.02 16.11 -10.62
N MET A 89 33.72 14.82 -10.76
CA MET A 89 34.70 13.81 -11.17
C MET A 89 34.16 13.07 -12.39
N GLU A 90 34.91 13.20 -13.47
CA GLU A 90 34.81 12.47 -14.73
C GLU A 90 34.93 10.96 -14.50
N VAL A 91 34.19 10.18 -15.26
CA VAL A 91 34.44 8.74 -15.39
C VAL A 91 34.64 8.44 -16.87
N ASP A 92 35.89 8.16 -17.22
CA ASP A 92 36.30 7.69 -18.53
C ASP A 92 35.65 6.34 -18.86
N ASN A 93 35.12 6.30 -20.06
CA ASN A 93 34.45 5.16 -20.67
C ASN A 93 35.49 4.36 -21.44
N VAL A 94 35.91 3.20 -20.92
CA VAL A 94 36.70 2.22 -21.69
C VAL A 94 35.94 0.90 -21.72
N ASN A 95 35.25 0.69 -22.84
CA ASN A 95 34.85 -0.61 -23.33
C ASN A 95 36.08 -1.34 -23.88
N SER A 96 36.39 -2.52 -23.36
CA SER A 96 37.05 -3.55 -24.16
C SER A 96 36.53 -4.93 -23.78
N GLU A 97 35.96 -5.58 -24.78
CA GLU A 97 35.61 -6.99 -24.80
C GLU A 97 36.87 -7.84 -24.58
N SER A 98 36.74 -8.91 -23.79
CA SER A 98 37.45 -10.15 -24.09
C SER A 98 36.68 -11.35 -23.53
N ASP A 99 36.17 -12.14 -24.47
CA ASP A 99 35.83 -13.54 -24.27
C ASP A 99 37.05 -14.30 -23.75
N PHE A 100 36.93 -14.92 -22.56
CA PHE A 100 37.75 -16.08 -22.26
C PHE A 100 37.05 -17.03 -21.29
N GLN A 101 37.01 -18.30 -21.70
CA GLN A 101 36.44 -19.45 -21.01
C GLN A 101 36.99 -19.59 -19.58
N ILE A 102 36.12 -19.64 -18.57
CA ILE A 102 36.40 -20.31 -17.29
C ILE A 102 35.21 -21.19 -16.89
N THR A 103 35.14 -22.37 -17.51
CA THR A 103 34.63 -23.57 -16.85
C THR A 103 35.60 -23.98 -15.76
N ARG A 104 35.32 -23.62 -14.49
CA ARG A 104 35.71 -24.36 -13.26
C ARG A 104 35.43 -23.51 -12.01
N GLY A 105 34.76 -24.11 -11.03
CA GLY A 105 34.92 -23.74 -9.62
C GLY A 105 33.91 -22.74 -9.08
N PHE A 106 32.75 -23.24 -8.67
CA PHE A 106 31.99 -22.64 -7.57
C PHE A 106 32.90 -22.67 -6.33
N VAL A 107 33.54 -21.55 -6.01
CA VAL A 107 34.13 -21.34 -4.69
C VAL A 107 33.05 -20.72 -3.81
N ALA A 108 32.54 -21.58 -2.93
CA ALA A 108 31.68 -21.22 -1.82
C ALA A 108 32.35 -20.17 -0.94
N ASP A 109 31.61 -19.13 -0.58
CA ASP A 109 31.92 -18.37 0.61
C ASP A 109 31.25 -19.07 1.81
N GLN A 110 32.06 -19.41 2.80
CA GLN A 110 31.77 -20.32 3.91
C GLN A 110 30.89 -19.66 4.98
N SER A 111 29.65 -19.29 4.63
CA SER A 111 28.64 -18.96 5.64
C SER A 111 27.20 -19.37 5.31
N GLY A 112 26.92 -19.83 4.08
CA GLY A 112 25.68 -20.52 3.74
C GLY A 112 25.97 -21.98 3.38
N SER A 113 25.66 -22.92 4.26
CA SER A 113 25.85 -24.35 3.97
C SER A 113 25.07 -24.76 2.71
N GLU A 114 25.65 -25.60 1.85
CA GLU A 114 24.96 -26.18 0.67
C GLU A 114 23.60 -26.80 1.04
N GLN A 115 23.50 -27.29 2.27
CA GLN A 115 22.26 -27.79 2.89
C GLN A 115 21.15 -26.74 2.95
N GLY A 116 21.48 -25.48 3.25
CA GLY A 116 20.53 -24.37 3.31
C GLY A 116 19.89 -24.09 1.95
N ASN A 117 20.69 -24.08 0.87
CA ASN A 117 20.21 -23.85 -0.49
C ASN A 117 19.33 -25.01 -1.00
N ASN A 118 19.70 -26.26 -0.68
CA ASN A 118 18.87 -27.42 -1.04
C ASN A 118 17.54 -27.45 -0.29
N ASN A 119 17.51 -27.05 0.98
CA ASN A 119 16.26 -26.95 1.75
C ASN A 119 15.34 -25.84 1.20
N PHE A 120 15.89 -24.70 0.76
CA PHE A 120 15.10 -23.67 0.08
C PHE A 120 14.40 -24.24 -1.15
N ILE A 121 15.17 -24.82 -2.07
CA ILE A 121 14.64 -25.34 -3.34
C ILE A 121 13.57 -26.41 -3.08
N ARG A 122 13.77 -27.29 -2.08
CA ARG A 122 12.78 -28.30 -1.70
C ARG A 122 11.46 -27.67 -1.23
N ASN A 123 11.52 -26.69 -0.34
CA ASN A 123 10.32 -26.00 0.16
C ASN A 123 9.63 -25.20 -0.95
N CYS A 124 10.37 -24.50 -1.80
CA CYS A 124 9.79 -23.81 -2.95
C CYS A 124 9.10 -24.77 -3.92
N ARG A 125 9.70 -25.93 -4.22
CA ARG A 125 9.08 -26.93 -5.10
C ARG A 125 7.80 -27.50 -4.52
N GLU A 126 7.74 -27.72 -3.21
CA GLU A 126 6.51 -28.16 -2.56
C GLU A 126 5.42 -27.10 -2.67
N LEU A 127 5.76 -25.85 -2.33
CA LEU A 127 4.82 -24.73 -2.46
C LEU A 127 4.34 -24.52 -3.91
N ILE A 128 5.24 -24.67 -4.89
CA ILE A 128 4.87 -24.63 -6.32
C ILE A 128 3.93 -25.78 -6.68
N ARG A 129 4.16 -26.99 -6.13
CA ARG A 129 3.32 -28.15 -6.40
C ARG A 129 1.92 -27.98 -5.80
N GLU A 130 1.84 -27.48 -4.57
CA GLU A 130 0.58 -27.32 -3.84
C GLU A 130 -0.26 -26.17 -4.40
N GLU A 131 0.36 -25.00 -4.61
CA GLU A 131 -0.36 -23.77 -4.95
C GLU A 131 -0.41 -23.48 -6.46
N ASN A 132 0.37 -24.22 -7.26
CA ASN A 132 0.48 -24.08 -8.71
C ASN A 132 0.55 -22.63 -9.24
N PRO A 133 1.47 -21.79 -8.72
CA PRO A 133 1.54 -20.38 -9.11
C PRO A 133 2.07 -20.22 -10.54
N THR A 134 1.44 -19.33 -11.31
CA THR A 134 1.87 -18.97 -12.67
C THR A 134 3.06 -18.01 -12.69
N MET A 135 3.27 -17.30 -11.58
CA MET A 135 4.34 -16.32 -11.39
C MET A 135 4.80 -16.35 -9.92
N ILE A 136 6.10 -16.19 -9.70
CA ILE A 136 6.70 -16.10 -8.37
C ILE A 136 7.66 -14.92 -8.30
N CYS A 137 7.51 -14.10 -7.26
CA CYS A 137 8.52 -13.14 -6.86
C CYS A 137 9.29 -13.65 -5.63
N LEU A 138 10.61 -13.74 -5.77
CA LEU A 138 11.56 -14.06 -4.71
C LEU A 138 12.26 -12.78 -4.26
N LEU A 139 12.20 -12.49 -2.96
CA LEU A 139 12.81 -11.31 -2.35
C LEU A 139 13.96 -11.72 -1.42
N GLU A 140 14.86 -10.78 -1.13
CA GLU A 140 16.07 -10.99 -0.33
C GLU A 140 16.90 -12.18 -0.81
N THR A 141 17.09 -12.30 -2.12
CA THR A 141 17.73 -13.51 -2.64
C THR A 141 19.18 -13.65 -2.20
N LYS A 142 19.82 -12.54 -1.77
CA LYS A 142 21.23 -12.49 -1.31
C LYS A 142 22.19 -13.16 -2.28
N ALA A 143 21.78 -13.25 -3.55
CA ALA A 143 22.41 -14.10 -4.52
C ALA A 143 23.22 -13.26 -5.50
N LYS A 144 24.39 -13.78 -5.87
CA LYS A 144 25.25 -13.17 -6.90
C LYS A 144 24.57 -13.26 -8.28
N THR A 145 25.08 -12.49 -9.22
CA THR A 145 24.67 -12.50 -10.64
C THR A 145 24.52 -13.93 -11.18
N CYS A 146 23.51 -14.17 -12.02
CA CYS A 146 23.15 -15.47 -12.62
C CYS A 146 22.33 -16.45 -11.73
N THR A 147 21.89 -16.04 -10.55
CA THR A 147 21.07 -16.91 -9.69
C THR A 147 19.67 -17.14 -10.25
N GLY A 148 19.07 -16.15 -10.91
CA GLY A 148 17.78 -16.25 -11.55
C GLY A 148 17.74 -17.39 -12.57
N SER A 149 18.76 -17.48 -13.43
CA SER A 149 18.90 -18.55 -14.42
C SER A 149 18.98 -19.96 -13.81
N LEU A 150 19.64 -20.09 -12.65
CA LEU A 150 19.70 -21.37 -11.93
C LEU A 150 18.35 -21.74 -11.33
N LEU A 151 17.69 -20.78 -10.67
CA LEU A 151 16.41 -20.98 -10.01
C LEU A 151 15.29 -21.25 -11.01
N GLN A 152 15.27 -20.55 -12.14
CA GLN A 152 14.40 -20.80 -13.28
C GLN A 152 14.42 -22.30 -13.65
N LYS A 153 15.61 -22.86 -13.93
CA LYS A 153 15.78 -24.28 -14.28
C LYS A 153 15.34 -25.22 -13.14
N LYS A 154 15.69 -24.89 -11.89
CA LYS A 154 15.40 -25.76 -10.73
C LYS A 154 13.92 -25.75 -10.32
N LEU A 155 13.24 -24.63 -10.50
CA LEU A 155 11.84 -24.41 -10.12
C LEU A 155 10.86 -24.61 -11.30
N LYS A 156 11.39 -24.89 -12.50
CA LYS A 156 10.63 -25.18 -13.73
C LYS A 156 9.79 -24.01 -14.22
N PHE A 157 10.35 -22.80 -14.16
CA PHE A 157 9.84 -21.64 -14.90
C PHE A 157 10.64 -21.49 -16.20
N ASP A 158 10.05 -20.89 -17.23
CA ASP A 158 10.72 -20.68 -18.53
C ASP A 158 11.31 -19.27 -18.69
N MET A 159 10.88 -18.30 -17.88
CA MET A 159 11.33 -16.92 -17.93
C MET A 159 11.70 -16.40 -16.54
N HIS A 160 12.67 -15.48 -16.50
CA HIS A 160 13.03 -14.75 -15.29
C HIS A 160 13.49 -13.33 -15.58
N PHE A 161 13.42 -12.49 -14.55
CA PHE A 161 14.08 -11.19 -14.48
C PHE A 161 14.71 -11.06 -13.10
N GLU A 162 15.98 -10.65 -13.04
CA GLU A 162 16.71 -10.50 -11.78
C GLU A 162 17.21 -9.07 -11.59
N VAL A 163 17.00 -8.55 -10.38
CA VAL A 163 17.68 -7.36 -9.87
C VAL A 163 18.74 -7.86 -8.89
N PRO A 164 20.04 -7.64 -9.16
CA PRO A 164 21.12 -8.16 -8.34
C PRO A 164 21.18 -7.48 -6.96
N THR A 165 21.87 -8.13 -6.03
CA THR A 165 22.15 -7.56 -4.70
C THR A 165 23.14 -6.40 -4.78
N GLN A 166 22.95 -5.38 -3.93
CA GLN A 166 24.00 -4.40 -3.64
C GLN A 166 24.73 -4.82 -2.36
N GLY A 167 25.93 -5.38 -2.51
CA GLY A 167 26.68 -5.98 -1.39
C GLY A 167 25.93 -7.18 -0.80
N LEU A 168 25.65 -7.15 0.50
CA LEU A 168 24.92 -8.22 1.21
C LEU A 168 23.40 -7.99 1.29
N ARG A 169 22.86 -7.00 0.57
CA ARG A 169 21.47 -6.55 0.71
C ARG A 169 20.71 -6.61 -0.62
N GLY A 170 19.41 -6.85 -0.50
CA GLY A 170 18.48 -6.84 -1.63
C GLY A 170 18.50 -8.16 -2.40
N GLY A 171 18.33 -8.04 -3.71
CA GLY A 171 18.11 -9.17 -4.61
C GLY A 171 16.63 -9.45 -4.76
N MET A 172 16.13 -9.29 -5.97
CA MET A 172 14.76 -9.63 -6.35
C MET A 172 14.80 -10.47 -7.62
N ILE A 173 14.03 -11.56 -7.65
CA ILE A 173 13.92 -12.41 -8.82
C ILE A 173 12.44 -12.62 -9.11
N LEU A 174 12.01 -12.21 -10.30
CA LEU A 174 10.69 -12.51 -10.83
C LEU A 174 10.81 -13.72 -11.76
N LEU A 175 10.00 -14.74 -11.54
CA LEU A 175 9.92 -15.97 -12.33
C LEU A 175 8.49 -16.13 -12.86
N TRP A 176 8.32 -16.49 -14.13
CA TRP A 176 7.00 -16.74 -14.71
C TRP A 176 7.08 -17.73 -15.87
N ASN A 177 5.92 -18.24 -16.27
CA ASN A 177 5.77 -19.05 -17.48
C ASN A 177 5.24 -18.19 -18.62
N SER A 178 5.97 -18.12 -19.72
CA SER A 178 5.60 -17.36 -20.93
C SER A 178 4.31 -17.87 -21.57
N SER A 179 3.96 -19.14 -21.34
CA SER A 179 2.69 -19.75 -21.76
C SER A 179 1.47 -19.21 -20.99
N SER A 180 1.68 -18.63 -19.80
CA SER A 180 0.60 -18.12 -18.95
C SER A 180 0.51 -16.60 -18.98
N HIS A 181 1.66 -15.92 -18.99
CA HIS A 181 1.73 -14.46 -18.89
C HIS A 181 2.81 -13.91 -19.82
N GLU A 182 2.44 -12.95 -20.66
CA GLU A 182 3.42 -12.10 -21.35
C GLU A 182 3.79 -10.95 -20.41
N VAL A 183 5.04 -10.94 -19.92
CA VAL A 183 5.54 -9.96 -18.94
C VAL A 183 6.55 -9.05 -19.60
N ILE A 184 6.29 -7.75 -19.56
CA ILE A 184 7.15 -6.70 -20.09
C ILE A 184 7.66 -5.85 -18.93
N ILE A 185 8.96 -5.87 -18.67
CA ILE A 185 9.57 -5.00 -17.66
C ILE A 185 9.57 -3.55 -18.17
N ARG A 186 8.88 -2.66 -17.46
CA ARG A 186 8.74 -1.24 -17.82
C ARG A 186 9.89 -0.41 -17.26
N GLN A 187 10.18 -0.59 -15.98
CA GLN A 187 11.26 0.08 -15.24
C GLN A 187 11.58 -0.71 -13.98
N HIS A 188 12.78 -0.55 -13.44
CA HIS A 188 13.14 -1.13 -12.15
C HIS A 188 14.18 -0.29 -11.41
N THR A 189 14.24 -0.48 -10.10
CA THR A 189 15.28 0.01 -9.18
C THR A 189 15.87 -1.19 -8.43
N ASP A 190 16.70 -0.94 -7.42
CA ASP A 190 17.18 -1.96 -6.49
C ASP A 190 16.10 -2.45 -5.49
N GLN A 191 14.96 -1.75 -5.41
CA GLN A 191 13.87 -2.00 -4.47
C GLN A 191 12.52 -2.30 -5.12
N VAL A 192 12.33 -1.95 -6.40
CA VAL A 192 11.05 -2.06 -7.11
C VAL A 192 11.26 -2.58 -8.53
N ILE A 193 10.44 -3.51 -8.98
CA ILE A 193 10.34 -3.92 -10.39
C ILE A 193 8.93 -3.59 -10.86
N HIS A 194 8.78 -2.74 -11.88
CA HIS A 194 7.51 -2.45 -12.53
C HIS A 194 7.42 -3.21 -13.84
N CYS A 195 6.32 -3.94 -14.02
CA CYS A 195 6.06 -4.69 -15.23
C CYS A 195 4.61 -4.51 -15.69
N GLU A 196 4.41 -4.62 -16.99
CA GLU A 196 3.12 -4.81 -17.62
C GLU A 196 2.92 -6.30 -17.86
N ILE A 197 1.75 -6.79 -17.48
CA ILE A 197 1.35 -8.17 -17.68
C ILE A 197 0.21 -8.18 -18.66
N LYS A 198 0.35 -9.01 -19.68
CA LYS A 198 -0.67 -9.28 -20.69
C LYS A 198 -1.12 -10.72 -20.56
N GLU A 199 -2.42 -10.85 -20.31
CA GLU A 199 -3.18 -12.10 -20.21
C GLU A 199 -4.28 -12.04 -21.26
N ASP A 200 -4.11 -12.80 -22.35
CA ASP A 200 -4.99 -12.74 -23.52
C ASP A 200 -5.12 -11.30 -24.06
N ASP A 201 -6.34 -10.76 -24.08
CA ASP A 201 -6.67 -9.39 -24.50
C ASP A 201 -6.63 -8.37 -23.35
N ARG A 202 -6.32 -8.81 -22.12
CA ARG A 202 -6.34 -7.96 -20.93
C ARG A 202 -4.92 -7.56 -20.54
N ARG A 203 -4.76 -6.31 -20.11
CA ARG A 203 -3.48 -5.77 -19.63
C ARG A 203 -3.63 -5.12 -18.28
N TRP A 204 -2.66 -5.35 -17.42
CA TRP A 204 -2.59 -4.77 -16.09
C TRP A 204 -1.12 -4.61 -15.66
N LEU A 205 -0.90 -3.84 -14.60
CA LEU A 205 0.43 -3.51 -14.11
C LEU A 205 0.71 -4.21 -12.79
N LEU A 206 1.89 -4.80 -12.69
CA LEU A 206 2.42 -5.37 -11.46
C LEU A 206 3.69 -4.63 -11.06
N SER A 207 3.75 -4.23 -9.80
CA SER A 207 4.99 -3.81 -9.16
C SER A 207 5.35 -4.81 -8.08
N THR A 208 6.53 -5.39 -8.14
CA THR A 208 7.05 -6.18 -7.02
C THR A 208 8.02 -5.34 -6.21
N VAL A 209 7.98 -5.42 -4.88
CA VAL A 209 8.80 -4.58 -4.00
C VAL A 209 9.56 -5.35 -2.93
N TYR A 210 10.78 -4.90 -2.66
CA TYR A 210 11.52 -5.13 -1.43
C TYR A 210 12.04 -3.78 -0.94
N ILE A 211 11.27 -3.12 -0.09
CA ILE A 211 11.63 -1.81 0.45
C ILE A 211 12.60 -2.03 1.62
N GLN A 212 13.78 -1.43 1.56
CA GLN A 212 14.79 -1.57 2.60
C GLN A 212 14.31 -0.90 3.91
N PRO A 213 14.66 -1.44 5.08
CA PRO A 213 14.17 -0.94 6.36
C PRO A 213 14.74 0.44 6.76
N HIS A 214 15.68 1.00 5.99
CA HIS A 214 16.31 2.29 6.27
C HIS A 214 15.44 3.45 5.76
N SER A 215 15.14 4.42 6.63
CA SER A 215 14.22 5.53 6.33
C SER A 215 14.49 6.26 5.02
N LEU A 216 15.75 6.63 4.71
CA LEU A 216 16.06 7.31 3.44
C LEU A 216 15.76 6.43 2.23
N LYS A 217 16.11 5.14 2.29
CA LYS A 217 15.82 4.18 1.22
C LYS A 217 14.33 3.91 1.05
N LYS A 218 13.55 3.99 2.12
CA LYS A 218 12.09 3.93 2.05
C LYS A 218 11.52 5.11 1.27
N GLU A 219 11.96 6.33 1.59
CA GLU A 219 11.51 7.52 0.88
C GLU A 219 11.89 7.46 -0.60
N GLU A 220 13.10 7.02 -0.94
CA GLU A 220 13.53 6.81 -2.34
C GLU A 220 12.61 5.82 -3.09
N ALA A 221 12.27 4.69 -2.46
CA ALA A 221 11.37 3.70 -3.05
C ALA A 221 9.96 4.27 -3.25
N TRP A 222 9.44 5.00 -2.27
CA TRP A 222 8.10 5.57 -2.33
C TRP A 222 7.97 6.74 -3.31
N GLU A 223 9.00 7.58 -3.46
CA GLU A 223 9.00 8.59 -4.52
C GLU A 223 9.04 7.96 -5.91
N ASN A 224 9.74 6.84 -6.10
CA ASN A 224 9.70 6.08 -7.35
C ASN A 224 8.30 5.50 -7.62
N ILE A 225 7.68 4.87 -6.62
CA ILE A 225 6.31 4.33 -6.71
C ILE A 225 5.31 5.46 -7.00
N TYR A 226 5.44 6.60 -6.32
CA TYR A 226 4.58 7.76 -6.53
C TYR A 226 4.73 8.30 -7.95
N ALA A 227 5.97 8.53 -8.41
CA ALA A 227 6.23 9.00 -9.77
C ALA A 227 5.57 8.09 -10.81
N TYR A 228 5.72 6.76 -10.65
CA TYR A 228 5.06 5.77 -11.50
C TYR A 228 3.53 5.83 -11.40
N SER A 229 2.98 5.96 -10.19
CA SER A 229 1.53 6.10 -9.99
C SER A 229 0.95 7.30 -10.75
N THR A 230 1.74 8.35 -10.98
CA THR A 230 1.27 9.50 -11.74
C THR A 230 1.22 9.23 -13.25
N THR A 231 2.03 8.33 -13.79
CA THR A 231 2.18 8.09 -15.23
C THR A 231 1.20 7.05 -15.78
N ILE A 232 0.55 6.28 -14.90
CA ILE A 232 -0.29 5.14 -15.27
C ILE A 232 -1.78 5.41 -15.04
N ASP A 233 -2.64 4.75 -15.79
CA ASP A 233 -4.10 4.77 -15.61
C ASP A 233 -4.73 3.36 -15.72
N GLN A 234 -3.89 2.33 -15.81
CA GLN A 234 -4.27 0.93 -15.89
C GLN A 234 -4.57 0.34 -14.50
N PRO A 235 -5.28 -0.81 -14.44
CA PRO A 235 -5.31 -1.66 -13.25
C PRO A 235 -3.91 -1.95 -12.75
N TRP A 236 -3.62 -1.60 -11.50
CA TRP A 236 -2.26 -1.69 -10.95
C TRP A 236 -2.26 -2.24 -9.53
N MET A 237 -1.35 -3.18 -9.28
CA MET A 237 -1.06 -3.67 -7.93
C MET A 237 0.42 -3.72 -7.65
N ILE A 238 0.75 -3.51 -6.37
CA ILE A 238 2.07 -3.60 -5.80
C ILE A 238 2.07 -4.73 -4.78
N VAL A 239 2.98 -5.68 -4.90
CA VAL A 239 3.12 -6.79 -3.96
C VAL A 239 4.56 -6.91 -3.48
N GLY A 240 4.73 -7.19 -2.19
CA GLY A 240 6.03 -7.61 -1.67
C GLY A 240 6.20 -7.20 -0.23
N ASP A 241 7.46 -7.04 0.16
CA ASP A 241 7.84 -6.63 1.50
C ASP A 241 8.05 -5.12 1.55
N PHE A 242 7.21 -4.44 2.32
CA PHE A 242 7.29 -3.00 2.52
C PHE A 242 8.16 -2.63 3.72
N ASN A 243 8.56 -3.59 4.55
CA ASN A 243 9.24 -3.36 5.84
C ASN A 243 8.52 -2.33 6.72
N ASP A 244 7.19 -2.22 6.61
CA ASP A 244 6.31 -1.34 7.38
C ASP A 244 4.94 -1.96 7.66
N PHE A 245 4.27 -1.42 8.69
CA PHE A 245 2.94 -1.82 9.11
C PHE A 245 2.02 -0.61 9.24
N ALA A 246 0.72 -0.81 8.99
CA ALA A 246 -0.26 0.25 8.84
C ALA A 246 -1.12 0.49 10.09
N THR A 247 -1.06 -0.39 11.09
CA THR A 247 -1.78 -0.25 12.35
C THR A 247 -0.97 -0.82 13.52
N LEU A 248 -1.23 -0.35 14.74
CA LEU A 248 -0.63 -0.92 15.97
C LEU A 248 -0.92 -2.42 16.12
N GLU A 249 -2.10 -2.81 15.65
CA GLU A 249 -2.59 -4.17 15.61
C GLU A 249 -1.78 -5.12 14.72
N GLU A 250 -1.04 -4.58 13.73
CA GLU A 250 -0.17 -5.33 12.84
C GLU A 250 1.22 -5.60 13.44
N ARG A 251 1.41 -5.30 14.73
CA ARG A 251 2.64 -5.53 15.48
C ARG A 251 2.33 -6.17 16.84
N LEU A 252 3.13 -7.15 17.22
CA LEU A 252 3.02 -7.82 18.52
C LEU A 252 4.41 -8.09 19.11
N GLY A 253 4.61 -7.79 20.40
CA GLY A 253 5.86 -8.08 21.12
C GLY A 253 6.85 -6.90 21.21
N SER A 254 6.43 -5.68 20.84
CA SER A 254 7.22 -4.46 21.05
C SER A 254 6.36 -3.34 21.63
N ASN A 255 6.91 -2.62 22.61
CA ASN A 255 6.27 -1.46 23.24
C ASN A 255 6.88 -0.13 22.74
N SER A 256 7.65 -0.14 21.64
CA SER A 256 8.24 1.09 21.13
C SER A 256 7.14 1.96 20.49
N ASP A 257 7.24 3.27 20.69
CA ASP A 257 6.44 4.20 19.89
C ASP A 257 6.73 3.98 18.41
N CYS A 258 5.67 3.96 17.61
CA CYS A 258 5.70 3.69 16.18
C CYS A 258 4.59 4.43 15.42
N MET A 259 3.95 5.42 16.05
CA MET A 259 2.88 6.18 15.42
C MET A 259 3.37 6.91 14.16
N ASP A 260 4.52 7.57 14.23
CA ASP A 260 5.12 8.24 13.07
C ASP A 260 5.39 7.28 11.90
N ARG A 261 5.83 6.05 12.21
CA ARG A 261 6.09 5.01 11.21
C ARG A 261 4.79 4.57 10.53
N ILE A 262 3.71 4.39 11.31
CA ILE A 262 2.38 4.05 10.79
C ILE A 262 1.82 5.18 9.92
N ILE A 263 1.90 6.43 10.41
CA ILE A 263 1.36 7.60 9.71
C ILE A 263 2.07 7.76 8.36
N LYS A 264 3.41 7.77 8.36
CA LYS A 264 4.20 7.89 7.12
C LYS A 264 3.87 6.80 6.12
N PHE A 265 3.82 5.54 6.56
CA PHE A 265 3.52 4.42 5.68
C PHE A 265 2.13 4.54 5.04
N ARG A 266 1.13 5.00 5.80
CA ARG A 266 -0.22 5.27 5.26
C ARG A 266 -0.23 6.45 4.31
N ASP A 267 0.48 7.52 4.62
CA ASP A 267 0.58 8.69 3.75
C ASP A 267 1.19 8.32 2.39
N HIS A 268 2.22 7.46 2.39
CA HIS A 268 2.87 6.98 1.16
C HIS A 268 1.90 6.27 0.22
N TRP A 269 1.15 5.27 0.70
CA TRP A 269 0.20 4.56 -0.16
C TRP A 269 -1.01 5.41 -0.53
N ASN A 270 -1.40 6.38 0.33
CA ASN A 270 -2.59 7.21 0.15
C ASN A 270 -2.32 8.22 -0.97
N ARG A 271 -1.11 8.80 -0.96
CA ARG A 271 -0.60 9.69 -2.01
C ARG A 271 -0.58 9.01 -3.40
N CYS A 272 -0.45 7.69 -3.43
CA CYS A 272 -0.51 6.88 -4.66
C CYS A 272 -1.92 6.40 -5.03
N ASN A 273 -2.96 6.77 -4.26
CA ASN A 273 -4.34 6.25 -4.36
C ASN A 273 -4.41 4.71 -4.31
N LEU A 274 -3.59 4.11 -3.46
CA LEU A 274 -3.53 2.66 -3.27
C LEU A 274 -4.34 2.23 -2.04
N MET A 275 -4.75 0.98 -2.05
CA MET A 275 -5.52 0.32 -0.98
C MET A 275 -4.87 -1.01 -0.63
N ASP A 276 -4.86 -1.36 0.66
CA ASP A 276 -4.47 -2.70 1.13
C ASP A 276 -5.57 -3.71 0.80
N ALA A 277 -5.22 -4.78 0.08
CA ALA A 277 -6.14 -5.88 -0.25
C ALA A 277 -6.55 -6.71 0.97
N GLY A 278 -5.88 -6.52 2.12
CA GLY A 278 -6.04 -7.33 3.31
C GLY A 278 -5.32 -8.66 3.18
N TYR A 279 -5.81 -9.66 3.92
CA TYR A 279 -5.23 -11.00 3.98
C TYR A 279 -6.29 -12.01 4.46
N VAL A 280 -6.05 -13.28 4.16
CA VAL A 280 -6.70 -14.42 4.78
C VAL A 280 -5.65 -15.38 5.34
N GLY A 281 -5.92 -15.98 6.50
CA GLY A 281 -4.96 -16.80 7.22
C GLY A 281 -4.24 -16.00 8.30
N SER A 282 -2.94 -16.25 8.48
CA SER A 282 -2.13 -15.56 9.50
C SER A 282 -2.09 -14.04 9.25
N LYS A 283 -2.31 -13.26 10.32
CA LYS A 283 -2.18 -11.80 10.31
C LYS A 283 -0.75 -11.35 10.11
N PHE A 284 0.18 -11.97 10.83
CA PHE A 284 1.59 -11.60 10.77
C PHE A 284 2.26 -12.37 9.64
N THR A 285 3.12 -11.67 8.91
CA THR A 285 3.89 -12.23 7.79
C THR A 285 5.37 -12.31 8.11
N TRP A 286 5.83 -11.70 9.20
CA TRP A 286 7.20 -11.78 9.67
C TRP A 286 7.23 -12.09 11.16
N THR A 287 8.25 -12.83 11.59
CA THR A 287 8.42 -13.17 13.01
C THR A 287 9.89 -13.29 13.38
N ARG A 288 10.26 -12.54 14.42
CA ARG A 288 11.59 -12.56 15.03
C ARG A 288 11.70 -13.58 16.13
N TYR A 289 12.79 -14.33 16.08
CA TYR A 289 13.19 -15.25 17.13
C TYR A 289 14.37 -14.71 17.93
N LEU A 290 14.35 -14.95 19.24
CA LEU A 290 15.49 -14.77 20.13
C LEU A 290 15.54 -15.96 21.10
N HIS A 291 16.67 -16.65 21.14
CA HIS A 291 16.85 -17.88 21.94
C HIS A 291 15.73 -18.92 21.73
N GLY A 292 15.34 -19.15 20.49
CA GLY A 292 14.30 -20.13 20.11
C GLY A 292 12.86 -19.70 20.44
N ARG A 293 12.65 -18.51 20.99
CA ARG A 293 11.32 -17.97 21.30
C ARG A 293 10.95 -16.85 20.36
N VAL A 294 9.66 -16.77 20.03
CA VAL A 294 9.11 -15.62 19.28
C VAL A 294 9.09 -14.42 20.21
N ILE A 295 9.71 -13.32 19.79
CA ILE A 295 9.76 -12.07 20.56
C ILE A 295 9.05 -10.90 19.88
N LEU A 296 8.89 -10.95 18.55
CA LEU A 296 8.25 -9.90 17.77
C LEU A 296 7.61 -10.50 16.53
N GLN A 297 6.39 -10.07 16.21
CA GLN A 297 5.70 -10.41 14.98
C GLN A 297 5.16 -9.14 14.33
N GLU A 298 5.30 -9.02 13.01
CA GLU A 298 4.84 -7.87 12.23
C GLU A 298 4.17 -8.34 10.93
N ARG A 299 3.21 -7.58 10.40
CA ARG A 299 2.68 -7.74 9.04
C ARG A 299 3.42 -6.77 8.11
N LEU A 300 4.44 -7.29 7.40
CA LEU A 300 5.32 -6.49 6.54
C LEU A 300 5.06 -6.71 5.05
N ASP A 301 4.60 -7.92 4.71
CA ASP A 301 4.33 -8.34 3.34
C ASP A 301 2.84 -8.12 3.04
N ARG A 302 2.53 -7.46 1.92
CA ARG A 302 1.15 -7.17 1.53
C ARG A 302 1.00 -6.94 0.03
N LEU A 303 -0.25 -6.86 -0.41
CA LEU A 303 -0.63 -6.37 -1.72
C LEU A 303 -1.38 -5.05 -1.56
N LEU A 304 -0.91 -4.03 -2.27
CA LEU A 304 -1.58 -2.75 -2.44
C LEU A 304 -2.11 -2.65 -3.87
N HIS A 305 -3.24 -2.00 -4.09
CA HIS A 305 -3.79 -1.84 -5.45
C HIS A 305 -4.59 -0.55 -5.61
N ASN A 306 -4.70 -0.07 -6.84
CA ASN A 306 -5.59 1.04 -7.18
C ASN A 306 -7.05 0.57 -7.34
N MET A 307 -7.95 1.52 -7.58
CA MET A 307 -9.39 1.25 -7.75
C MET A 307 -9.66 0.42 -9.01
N GLU A 308 -8.94 0.71 -10.10
CA GLU A 308 -9.06 0.03 -11.38
C GLU A 308 -8.78 -1.48 -11.26
N MET A 309 -7.86 -1.87 -10.36
CA MET A 309 -7.56 -3.27 -10.10
C MET A 309 -8.72 -4.06 -9.48
N VAL A 310 -9.56 -3.41 -8.68
CA VAL A 310 -10.73 -4.06 -8.08
C VAL A 310 -11.76 -4.44 -9.15
N ASP A 311 -11.97 -3.56 -10.13
CA ASP A 311 -12.89 -3.84 -11.24
C ASP A 311 -12.28 -4.87 -12.22
N PHE A 312 -10.94 -4.96 -12.28
CA PHE A 312 -10.23 -5.92 -13.13
C PHE A 312 -10.24 -7.34 -12.54
N PHE A 313 -9.83 -7.50 -11.27
CA PHE A 313 -9.86 -8.76 -10.52
C PHE A 313 -10.87 -8.68 -9.38
N LEU A 314 -12.14 -8.91 -9.68
CA LEU A 314 -13.25 -8.82 -8.71
C LEU A 314 -13.06 -9.71 -7.48
N ASN A 315 -12.37 -10.84 -7.65
CA ASN A 315 -12.13 -11.81 -6.59
C ASN A 315 -10.67 -11.88 -6.15
N LEU A 316 -9.91 -10.80 -6.35
CA LEU A 316 -8.56 -10.66 -5.82
C LEU A 316 -8.55 -10.99 -4.31
N ARG A 317 -7.71 -11.95 -3.95
CA ARG A 317 -7.52 -12.40 -2.58
C ARG A 317 -6.05 -12.59 -2.29
N VAL A 318 -5.61 -12.13 -1.13
CA VAL A 318 -4.28 -12.39 -0.59
C VAL A 318 -4.40 -13.44 0.50
N VAL A 319 -3.66 -14.53 0.37
CA VAL A 319 -3.60 -15.61 1.36
C VAL A 319 -2.21 -15.66 1.95
N THR A 320 -2.12 -15.57 3.28
CA THR A 320 -0.86 -15.77 4.00
C THR A 320 -0.64 -17.27 4.19
N LEU A 321 0.34 -17.83 3.50
CA LEU A 321 0.68 -19.25 3.56
C LEU A 321 1.53 -19.58 4.77
N THR A 322 1.62 -20.88 5.08
CA THR A 322 2.41 -21.38 6.20
C THR A 322 3.90 -21.11 5.99
N ARG A 323 4.52 -20.55 7.02
CA ARG A 323 5.96 -20.31 7.05
C ARG A 323 6.70 -21.58 7.46
N VAL A 324 7.54 -22.09 6.56
CA VAL A 324 8.31 -23.34 6.77
C VAL A 324 9.82 -23.16 6.68
N TYR A 325 10.31 -22.08 6.04
CA TYR A 325 11.73 -21.94 5.70
C TYR A 325 12.34 -20.58 6.02
N SER A 326 11.61 -19.48 5.76
CA SER A 326 12.06 -18.11 6.05
C SER A 326 11.52 -17.65 7.40
N ASP A 327 12.02 -16.52 7.89
CA ASP A 327 11.38 -15.72 8.94
C ASP A 327 10.10 -15.03 8.46
N HIS A 328 9.87 -14.99 7.15
CA HIS A 328 8.64 -14.53 6.51
C HIS A 328 7.71 -15.66 6.04
N ASN A 329 6.41 -15.41 6.14
CA ASN A 329 5.36 -16.19 5.48
C ASN A 329 5.33 -15.86 3.98
N PRO A 330 5.20 -16.85 3.09
CA PRO A 330 4.83 -16.58 1.71
C PRO A 330 3.43 -15.99 1.64
N ILE A 331 3.21 -15.03 0.74
CA ILE A 331 1.87 -14.53 0.40
C ILE A 331 1.51 -15.03 -1.00
N LEU A 332 0.31 -15.59 -1.14
CA LEU A 332 -0.27 -16.02 -2.41
C LEU A 332 -1.31 -15.00 -2.84
N ILE A 333 -1.22 -14.55 -4.08
CA ILE A 333 -2.24 -13.70 -4.71
C ILE A 333 -3.08 -14.61 -5.58
N ASN A 334 -4.35 -14.76 -5.24
CA ASN A 334 -5.30 -15.50 -6.04
C ASN A 334 -6.22 -14.50 -6.78
N THR A 335 -6.12 -14.50 -8.09
CA THR A 335 -6.95 -13.73 -9.03
C THR A 335 -8.07 -14.58 -9.66
N ASN A 336 -8.02 -15.91 -9.49
CA ASN A 336 -8.81 -16.92 -10.17
C ASN A 336 -9.94 -17.51 -9.32
N LEU A 337 -10.38 -16.83 -8.26
CA LEU A 337 -11.63 -17.23 -7.62
C LEU A 337 -12.77 -16.91 -8.58
N GLU A 338 -13.16 -17.88 -9.39
CA GLU A 338 -14.35 -17.84 -10.23
C GLU A 338 -15.58 -17.96 -9.33
N ILE A 339 -15.93 -16.89 -8.62
CA ILE A 339 -17.35 -16.62 -8.44
C ILE A 339 -17.72 -15.95 -9.77
N PRO A 340 -18.60 -16.54 -10.60
CA PRO A 340 -19.11 -15.87 -11.79
C PRO A 340 -19.81 -14.59 -11.33
N VAL A 341 -19.06 -13.49 -11.30
CA VAL A 341 -19.67 -12.18 -11.20
C VAL A 341 -20.10 -11.89 -12.61
N ASP A 342 -21.32 -12.29 -12.89
CA ASP A 342 -22.02 -11.93 -14.10
C ASP A 342 -21.99 -10.39 -14.18
N LYS A 343 -21.06 -9.87 -14.99
CA LYS A 343 -20.88 -8.43 -15.19
C LYS A 343 -22.15 -7.82 -15.78
N GLU A 344 -22.94 -8.61 -16.51
CA GLU A 344 -24.25 -8.20 -17.01
C GLU A 344 -25.28 -8.08 -15.88
N ARG A 345 -25.15 -8.88 -14.81
CA ARG A 345 -25.95 -8.73 -13.59
C ARG A 345 -25.45 -7.66 -12.62
N ARG A 346 -24.34 -6.97 -12.88
CA ARG A 346 -23.95 -5.83 -12.04
C ARG A 346 -25.01 -4.75 -12.20
N PRO A 347 -25.79 -4.43 -11.15
CA PRO A 347 -26.84 -3.43 -11.30
C PRO A 347 -26.19 -2.09 -11.59
N PHE A 348 -26.77 -1.35 -12.55
CA PHE A 348 -26.42 0.05 -12.74
C PHE A 348 -26.59 0.80 -11.42
N ARG A 349 -25.57 1.61 -11.09
CA ARG A 349 -25.60 2.46 -9.90
C ARG A 349 -25.33 3.87 -10.34
N PHE A 350 -26.30 4.73 -10.11
CA PHE A 350 -26.16 6.15 -10.26
C PHE A 350 -25.06 6.69 -9.37
N GLU A 351 -24.16 7.54 -9.89
CA GLU A 351 -23.17 8.24 -9.07
C GLU A 351 -23.58 9.71 -8.92
N ALA A 352 -23.75 10.16 -7.68
CA ALA A 352 -24.25 11.50 -7.38
C ALA A 352 -23.35 12.61 -7.94
N ALA A 353 -22.05 12.32 -8.10
CA ALA A 353 -21.09 13.23 -8.72
C ALA A 353 -21.48 13.61 -10.15
N TRP A 354 -22.27 12.79 -10.86
CA TRP A 354 -22.73 13.11 -12.22
C TRP A 354 -23.61 14.37 -12.26
N LEU A 355 -24.37 14.66 -11.18
CA LEU A 355 -25.23 15.85 -11.09
C LEU A 355 -24.45 17.17 -11.12
N THR A 356 -23.15 17.14 -10.81
CA THR A 356 -22.30 18.33 -10.83
C THR A 356 -21.87 18.75 -12.23
N HIS A 357 -22.04 17.87 -13.23
CA HIS A 357 -21.62 18.15 -14.58
C HIS A 357 -22.74 18.88 -15.34
N GLU A 358 -22.38 19.98 -16.01
CA GLU A 358 -23.33 20.88 -16.68
C GLU A 358 -24.24 20.17 -17.70
N ASP A 359 -23.68 19.26 -18.49
CA ASP A 359 -24.43 18.47 -19.47
C ASP A 359 -25.39 17.44 -18.88
N PHE A 360 -25.25 17.02 -17.62
CA PHE A 360 -25.99 15.86 -17.12
C PHE A 360 -27.50 16.05 -17.22
N ASN A 361 -28.01 17.22 -16.82
CA ASN A 361 -29.44 17.53 -16.90
C ASN A 361 -29.97 17.50 -18.34
N ARG A 362 -29.15 17.96 -19.29
CA ARG A 362 -29.50 17.94 -20.72
C ARG A 362 -29.56 16.50 -21.23
N ILE A 363 -28.54 15.69 -20.94
CA ILE A 363 -28.48 14.28 -21.35
C ILE A 363 -29.66 13.50 -20.79
N PHE A 364 -29.94 13.67 -19.49
CA PHE A 364 -31.09 13.05 -18.85
C PHE A 364 -32.41 13.48 -19.50
N SER A 365 -32.60 14.79 -19.71
CA SER A 365 -33.86 15.31 -20.28
C SER A 365 -34.09 14.87 -21.73
N VAL A 366 -33.02 14.74 -22.53
CA VAL A 366 -33.09 14.28 -23.92
C VAL A 366 -33.40 12.78 -23.99
N ALA A 367 -32.77 11.98 -23.12
CA ALA A 367 -33.01 10.54 -23.08
C ALA A 367 -34.34 10.17 -22.40
N TRP A 368 -34.90 11.08 -21.59
CA TRP A 368 -36.19 10.89 -20.92
C TRP A 368 -37.37 11.17 -21.85
N ASP A 369 -37.80 10.14 -22.57
CA ASP A 369 -39.05 10.17 -23.33
C ASP A 369 -40.26 10.02 -22.41
N LYS A 370 -41.03 11.11 -22.28
CA LYS A 370 -42.25 11.18 -21.47
C LYS A 370 -43.44 10.45 -22.11
N ASN A 371 -43.34 10.09 -23.39
CA ASN A 371 -44.43 9.50 -24.17
C ASN A 371 -44.38 7.97 -24.20
N LYS A 372 -43.39 7.34 -23.58
CA LYS A 372 -43.35 5.89 -23.46
C LYS A 372 -44.43 5.37 -22.51
N GLU A 373 -45.11 4.31 -22.93
CA GLU A 373 -46.13 3.61 -22.13
C GLU A 373 -45.50 2.84 -20.96
N SER A 374 -44.23 2.45 -21.07
CA SER A 374 -43.50 1.66 -20.08
C SER A 374 -42.40 2.48 -19.40
N LEU A 375 -42.53 2.65 -18.09
CA LEU A 375 -41.52 3.30 -17.24
C LEU A 375 -40.19 2.53 -17.28
N VAL A 376 -40.23 1.21 -17.40
CA VAL A 376 -39.03 0.35 -17.45
C VAL A 376 -38.20 0.68 -18.69
N ASP A 377 -38.86 0.83 -19.85
CA ASP A 377 -38.19 1.13 -21.11
C ASP A 377 -37.67 2.57 -21.17
N ALA A 378 -38.32 3.51 -20.48
CA ALA A 378 -37.80 4.86 -20.30
C ALA A 378 -36.54 4.87 -19.42
N VAL A 379 -36.53 4.10 -18.33
CA VAL A 379 -35.38 3.99 -17.42
C VAL A 379 -34.19 3.31 -18.10
N GLU A 380 -34.40 2.23 -18.85
CA GLU A 380 -33.29 1.52 -19.53
C GLU A 380 -32.66 2.35 -20.66
N GLU A 381 -33.44 3.12 -21.41
CA GLU A 381 -32.88 4.04 -22.41
C GLU A 381 -32.09 5.19 -21.77
N ASN A 382 -32.61 5.77 -20.69
CA ASN A 382 -31.87 6.76 -19.91
C ASN A 382 -30.56 6.21 -19.37
N LYS A 383 -30.60 4.99 -18.82
CA LYS A 383 -29.41 4.30 -18.33
C LYS A 383 -28.37 4.14 -19.43
N LYS A 384 -28.75 3.74 -20.64
CA LYS A 384 -27.83 3.63 -21.78
C LYS A 384 -27.19 4.98 -22.13
N ALA A 385 -28.00 6.03 -22.27
CA ALA A 385 -27.51 7.37 -22.58
C ALA A 385 -26.56 7.92 -21.50
N ILE A 386 -26.87 7.68 -20.21
CA ILE A 386 -26.02 8.09 -19.09
C ILE A 386 -24.69 7.32 -19.09
N ILE A 387 -24.71 6.00 -19.37
CA ILE A 387 -23.48 5.19 -19.43
C ILE A 387 -22.58 5.66 -20.58
N GLU A 388 -23.14 5.89 -21.76
CA GLU A 388 -22.39 6.38 -22.93
C GLU A 388 -21.77 7.75 -22.64
N TRP A 389 -22.56 8.70 -22.11
CA TRP A 389 -22.08 10.02 -21.71
C TRP A 389 -21.01 9.96 -20.61
N LYS A 390 -21.17 9.06 -19.63
CA LYS A 390 -20.19 8.88 -18.56
C LYS A 390 -18.82 8.50 -19.14
N GLU A 391 -18.80 7.59 -20.10
CA GLU A 391 -17.57 7.11 -20.74
C GLU A 391 -16.96 8.16 -21.68
N SER A 392 -17.78 8.86 -22.47
CA SER A 392 -17.32 9.83 -23.46
C SER A 392 -16.92 11.18 -22.87
N SER A 393 -17.61 11.65 -21.83
CA SER A 393 -17.57 13.08 -21.42
C SER A 393 -17.25 13.28 -19.94
N PHE A 394 -17.87 12.53 -19.03
CA PHE A 394 -17.60 12.70 -17.59
C PHE A 394 -16.22 12.16 -17.19
N GLY A 395 -15.88 10.97 -17.71
CA GLY A 395 -14.59 10.30 -17.53
C GLY A 395 -14.29 9.85 -16.10
N ASN A 396 -13.05 9.45 -15.86
CA ASN A 396 -12.57 9.05 -14.53
C ASN A 396 -12.14 10.29 -13.72
N ILE A 397 -12.83 10.56 -12.60
CA ILE A 397 -12.59 11.69 -11.69
C ILE A 397 -11.11 11.73 -11.23
N PHE A 398 -10.55 10.60 -10.80
CA PHE A 398 -9.18 10.51 -10.31
C PHE A 398 -8.14 10.76 -11.41
N LYS A 399 -8.42 10.31 -12.64
CA LYS A 399 -7.58 10.61 -13.80
C LYS A 399 -7.60 12.10 -14.14
N ARG A 400 -8.79 12.72 -14.17
CA ARG A 400 -8.95 14.16 -14.41
C ARG A 400 -8.22 14.98 -13.35
N LYS A 401 -8.35 14.62 -12.07
CA LYS A 401 -7.63 15.24 -10.93
C LYS A 401 -6.12 15.26 -11.15
N ARG A 402 -5.53 14.08 -11.44
CA ARG A 402 -4.09 13.93 -11.67
C ARG A 402 -3.61 14.74 -12.88
N ASN A 403 -4.36 14.71 -13.98
CA ASN A 403 -4.00 15.45 -15.19
C ASN A 403 -4.03 16.96 -14.99
N LEU A 404 -5.04 17.49 -14.27
CA LEU A 404 -5.13 18.91 -13.94
C LEU A 404 -3.94 19.36 -13.09
N LEU A 405 -3.60 18.61 -12.03
CA LEU A 405 -2.43 18.90 -11.20
C LEU A 405 -1.13 18.91 -12.01
N LYS A 406 -0.93 17.94 -12.90
CA LYS A 406 0.25 17.91 -13.78
C LYS A 406 0.33 19.12 -14.69
N ARG A 407 -0.80 19.56 -15.25
CA ARG A 407 -0.85 20.74 -16.13
C ARG A 407 -0.57 22.02 -15.36
N ILE A 408 -1.18 22.20 -14.19
CA ILE A 408 -0.91 23.33 -13.29
C ILE A 408 0.57 23.37 -12.92
N GLN A 409 1.13 22.24 -12.48
CA GLN A 409 2.55 22.13 -12.15
C GLN A 409 3.45 22.45 -13.35
N GLY A 410 3.09 22.01 -14.55
CA GLY A 410 3.81 22.32 -15.78
C GLY A 410 3.84 23.82 -16.09
N ILE A 411 2.71 24.51 -15.90
CA ILE A 411 2.61 25.97 -16.07
C ILE A 411 3.48 26.70 -15.05
N GLN A 412 3.38 26.33 -13.77
CA GLN A 412 4.14 26.94 -12.68
C GLN A 412 5.66 26.75 -12.83
N ARG A 413 6.10 25.67 -13.49
CA ARG A 413 7.52 25.40 -13.79
C ARG A 413 8.05 26.11 -15.04
N SER A 414 7.19 26.75 -15.83
CA SER A 414 7.59 27.44 -17.05
C SER A 414 8.45 28.67 -16.75
N ALA A 415 9.60 28.81 -17.42
CA ALA A 415 10.45 29.99 -17.32
C ALA A 415 9.74 31.30 -17.74
N HIS A 416 8.66 31.19 -18.53
CA HIS A 416 7.88 32.32 -19.02
C HIS A 416 6.64 32.64 -18.17
N TYR A 417 6.37 31.89 -17.10
CA TYR A 417 5.16 32.02 -16.29
C TYR A 417 4.93 33.45 -15.76
N PHE A 418 5.98 34.07 -15.22
CA PHE A 418 5.90 35.42 -14.65
C PHE A 418 5.49 36.49 -15.68
N ASN A 419 5.94 36.35 -16.93
CA ASN A 419 5.73 37.34 -17.99
C ASN A 419 4.55 37.00 -18.92
N SER A 420 3.93 35.83 -18.79
CA SER A 420 2.89 35.37 -19.69
C SER A 420 1.51 35.42 -19.04
N VAL A 421 0.72 36.43 -19.40
CA VAL A 421 -0.68 36.57 -18.96
C VAL A 421 -1.50 35.34 -19.36
N ASN A 422 -1.30 34.82 -20.57
CA ASN A 422 -2.01 33.62 -21.05
C ASN A 422 -1.75 32.39 -20.17
N LEU A 423 -0.51 32.21 -19.68
CA LEU A 423 -0.19 31.10 -18.77
C LEU A 423 -0.87 31.26 -17.41
N GLN A 424 -0.93 32.49 -16.89
CA GLN A 424 -1.59 32.80 -15.62
C GLN A 424 -3.12 32.65 -15.73
N GLU A 425 -3.73 33.06 -16.84
CA GLU A 425 -5.16 32.85 -17.12
C GLU A 425 -5.50 31.37 -17.30
N LEU A 426 -4.64 30.63 -18.00
CA LEU A 426 -4.80 29.17 -18.14
C LEU A 426 -4.69 28.47 -16.78
N GLU A 427 -3.75 28.86 -15.92
CA GLU A 427 -3.65 28.31 -14.56
C GLU A 427 -4.93 28.57 -13.76
N LYS A 428 -5.48 29.80 -13.76
CA LYS A 428 -6.75 30.12 -13.08
C LYS A 428 -7.90 29.24 -13.56
N THR A 429 -7.95 28.99 -14.87
CA THR A 429 -8.97 28.12 -15.47
C THR A 429 -8.80 26.68 -15.01
N LEU A 430 -7.56 26.16 -15.02
CA LEU A 430 -7.27 24.80 -14.57
C LEU A 430 -7.47 24.62 -13.06
N ASP A 431 -7.21 25.64 -12.25
CA ASP A 431 -7.49 25.62 -10.82
C ASP A 431 -8.99 25.55 -10.55
N ALA A 432 -9.81 26.34 -11.27
CA ALA A 432 -11.27 26.24 -11.19
C ALA A 432 -11.77 24.83 -11.58
N ASP A 433 -11.23 24.25 -12.66
CA ASP A 433 -11.52 22.87 -13.06
C ASP A 433 -11.11 21.86 -11.99
N TYR A 434 -9.96 22.08 -11.35
CA TYR A 434 -9.46 21.23 -10.29
C TYR A 434 -10.35 21.26 -9.05
N GLN A 435 -10.83 22.44 -8.64
CA GLN A 435 -11.78 22.57 -7.55
C GLN A 435 -13.09 21.81 -7.84
N ARG A 436 -13.61 21.88 -9.08
CA ARG A 436 -14.80 21.10 -9.49
C ARG A 436 -14.56 19.60 -9.40
N VAL A 437 -13.38 19.13 -9.81
CA VAL A 437 -13.04 17.70 -9.71
C VAL A 437 -12.89 17.23 -8.25
N LEU A 438 -12.37 18.09 -7.37
CA LEU A 438 -12.31 17.78 -5.94
C LEU A 438 -13.71 17.64 -5.31
N GLU A 439 -14.65 18.51 -5.69
CA GLU A 439 -16.05 18.39 -5.27
C GLU A 439 -16.69 17.08 -5.78
N GLN A 440 -16.44 16.73 -7.04
CA GLN A 440 -16.89 15.46 -7.62
C GLN A 440 -16.35 14.24 -6.86
N GLU A 441 -15.07 14.26 -6.49
CA GLU A 441 -14.43 13.20 -5.70
C GLU A 441 -15.03 13.10 -4.29
N GLU A 442 -15.32 14.22 -3.63
CA GLU A 442 -15.96 14.26 -2.32
C GLU A 442 -17.35 13.62 -2.36
N ILE A 443 -18.19 14.04 -3.30
CA ILE A 443 -19.55 13.48 -3.48
C ILE A 443 -19.47 11.98 -3.79
N PHE A 444 -18.52 11.58 -4.64
CA PHE A 444 -18.30 10.18 -4.98
C PHE A 444 -18.00 9.36 -3.72
N TRP A 445 -17.06 9.80 -2.88
CA TRP A 445 -16.71 9.05 -1.67
C TRP A 445 -17.80 9.08 -0.62
N LEU A 446 -18.47 10.22 -0.42
CA LEU A 446 -19.60 10.34 0.48
C LEU A 446 -20.70 9.32 0.12
N GLN A 447 -21.09 9.26 -1.14
CA GLN A 447 -22.11 8.33 -1.62
C GLN A 447 -21.70 6.86 -1.42
N LYS A 448 -20.44 6.51 -1.69
CA LYS A 448 -19.94 5.13 -1.51
C LYS A 448 -19.85 4.75 -0.03
N SER A 449 -19.60 5.71 0.85
CA SER A 449 -19.49 5.50 2.30
C SER A 449 -20.85 5.22 2.97
N ARG A 450 -21.97 5.62 2.35
CA ARG A 450 -23.34 5.54 2.88
C ARG A 450 -23.50 6.26 4.23
N LEU A 451 -22.72 7.31 4.46
CA LEU A 451 -22.88 8.20 5.60
C LEU A 451 -23.74 9.41 5.22
N ASP A 452 -24.58 9.85 6.15
CA ASP A 452 -25.49 10.98 5.94
C ASP A 452 -24.89 12.34 6.39
N TRP A 453 -23.72 12.35 7.03
CA TRP A 453 -23.17 13.54 7.69
C TRP A 453 -21.68 13.73 7.39
N ILE A 454 -21.31 14.96 7.00
CA ILE A 454 -19.92 15.43 6.94
C ILE A 454 -19.53 15.85 8.35
N LEU A 455 -18.66 15.09 9.01
CA LEU A 455 -18.35 15.30 10.43
C LEU A 455 -17.34 16.45 10.66
N ASN A 456 -16.50 16.80 9.67
CA ASN A 456 -15.50 17.87 9.78
C ASN A 456 -15.43 18.68 8.48
N GLY A 457 -15.27 20.01 8.56
CA GLY A 457 -15.26 20.92 7.40
C GLY A 457 -14.04 20.82 6.46
N GLU A 458 -13.12 19.88 6.71
CA GLU A 458 -12.07 19.52 5.76
C GLU A 458 -12.57 18.37 4.88
N ARG A 459 -12.40 18.47 3.56
CA ARG A 459 -12.98 17.60 2.51
C ARG A 459 -12.69 16.11 2.76
N ASN A 460 -13.50 15.47 3.61
CA ASN A 460 -13.38 14.14 4.25
C ASN A 460 -13.31 12.94 3.30
N THR A 461 -12.87 13.13 2.06
CA THR A 461 -12.56 12.12 1.04
C THR A 461 -11.81 10.93 1.64
N GLU A 462 -10.76 11.14 2.43
CA GLU A 462 -10.03 10.04 3.09
C GLU A 462 -10.92 9.27 4.08
N PHE A 463 -11.66 9.96 4.95
CA PHE A 463 -12.55 9.31 5.91
C PHE A 463 -13.70 8.54 5.23
N PHE A 464 -14.31 9.13 4.21
CA PHE A 464 -15.36 8.49 3.41
C PHE A 464 -14.82 7.32 2.60
N HIS A 465 -13.60 7.45 2.07
CA HIS A 465 -12.89 6.38 1.41
C HIS A 465 -12.64 5.22 2.38
N LEU A 466 -12.05 5.47 3.55
CA LEU A 466 -11.80 4.46 4.58
C LEU A 466 -13.10 3.78 5.04
N THR A 467 -14.17 4.55 5.23
CA THR A 467 -15.49 4.01 5.60
C THR A 467 -16.07 3.13 4.48
N THR A 468 -15.95 3.57 3.23
CA THR A 468 -16.32 2.77 2.05
C THR A 468 -15.57 1.44 2.05
N MET A 469 -14.28 1.47 2.38
CA MET A 469 -13.45 0.27 2.41
C MET A 469 -13.87 -0.71 3.52
N ALA A 470 -14.09 -0.22 4.74
CA ALA A 470 -14.59 -1.04 5.83
C ALA A 470 -15.93 -1.70 5.46
N ARG A 471 -16.84 -0.95 4.83
CA ARG A 471 -18.13 -1.48 4.37
C ARG A 471 -18.00 -2.50 3.25
N ARG A 472 -17.12 -2.30 2.27
CA ARG A 472 -16.89 -3.29 1.19
C ARG A 472 -16.38 -4.60 1.77
N LYS A 473 -15.44 -4.54 2.70
CA LYS A 473 -14.93 -5.72 3.40
C LYS A 473 -16.02 -6.42 4.20
N PHE A 474 -16.83 -5.68 4.95
CA PHE A 474 -17.91 -6.23 5.76
C PHE A 474 -19.02 -6.87 4.92
N ASN A 475 -19.38 -6.25 3.79
CA ASN A 475 -20.47 -6.73 2.93
C ASN A 475 -20.02 -7.79 1.91
N LYS A 476 -18.73 -8.16 1.87
CA LYS A 476 -18.24 -9.22 1.00
C LYS A 476 -18.67 -10.56 1.58
N ILE A 477 -19.66 -11.19 0.96
CA ILE A 477 -20.10 -12.54 1.30
C ILE A 477 -19.08 -13.52 0.70
N VAL A 478 -18.25 -14.11 1.56
CA VAL A 478 -17.19 -15.06 1.21
C VAL A 478 -17.64 -16.52 1.28
N GLY A 479 -18.82 -16.78 1.85
CA GLY A 479 -19.42 -18.10 1.95
C GLY A 479 -20.77 -18.01 2.63
N LEU A 480 -21.60 -19.03 2.42
CA LEU A 480 -22.87 -19.20 3.11
C LEU A 480 -22.70 -20.29 4.16
N TYR A 481 -23.13 -20.02 5.39
CA TYR A 481 -23.20 -21.03 6.42
C TYR A 481 -24.58 -21.69 6.35
N ILE A 482 -24.64 -22.93 5.88
CA ILE A 482 -25.89 -23.67 5.71
C ILE A 482 -25.84 -24.93 6.58
N GLY A 483 -26.77 -25.01 7.54
CA GLY A 483 -26.82 -26.10 8.52
C GLY A 483 -25.64 -26.05 9.50
N SER A 484 -24.56 -26.74 9.14
CA SER A 484 -23.34 -26.92 9.95
C SER A 484 -22.05 -26.63 9.20
N ASP A 485 -22.15 -26.38 7.89
CA ASP A 485 -21.00 -26.30 7.00
C ASP A 485 -20.89 -24.92 6.35
N TRP A 486 -19.65 -24.46 6.23
CA TRP A 486 -19.31 -23.29 5.44
C TRP A 486 -19.20 -23.69 3.98
N ILE A 487 -20.15 -23.21 3.17
CA ILE A 487 -20.15 -23.40 1.73
C ILE A 487 -19.50 -22.15 1.13
N THR A 488 -18.25 -22.28 0.71
CA THR A 488 -17.47 -21.20 0.06
C THR A 488 -17.40 -21.32 -1.45
N GLU A 489 -17.85 -22.44 -2.00
CA GLU A 489 -18.00 -22.69 -3.43
C GLU A 489 -19.48 -22.58 -3.82
N LYS A 490 -19.77 -22.11 -5.02
CA LYS A 490 -21.12 -22.00 -5.54
C LYS A 490 -21.44 -23.15 -6.49
#